data_AF-A0A660XEK6-F1
#
_entry.id   AF-A0A660XEK6-F1
#
_cell.length_a   1.000
_cell.length_b   1.000
_cell.length_c   1.000
_cell.angle_alpha   90.00
_cell.angle_beta   90.00
_cell.angle_gamma   90.00
#
_symmetry.space_group_name_H-M   'P 1'
#
loop_
_entity.id
_entity.type
_entity.pdbx_description
1 polymer ?
#
loop_
_entity_poly.entity_id
_entity_poly.type
_entity_poly.pdbx_seq_one_letter_code
_entity_poly.pdbx_strand_id
1 'polypeptide(L)'
;GYLYFDTYRKRKDGTLIPVSISAAPIVASGELSNYFVMYKDITKQKYAEDINLALYNISKAVQSTASLKELFQSIHRSISNIIDTTNFRIALVDKERNILTVPYCVDEKDDYKDLQLFGSKSAVEKIVKSGKSLLMKKNEFMKQISEGTLKLYGSLPEVWLGVILKAKNEIIGTMSLQSYSNPEAFSEKDVKLMELISEQVALAIQYKRAEEEKEKLIDDLQKALYDVKRLNGLIPICANCKKIRDDKGYWEEVEKYISERSDVDFTHGLCPDCMKKLYPDIYEKIYGSKSKADNIRK
;
A
#
# COMPACT_ATOMS: atom_id res chain seq x y z
N GLY A 1 -47.68 20.51 10.36
CA GLY A 1 -46.21 20.31 10.28
C GLY A 1 -45.86 19.84 8.89
N TYR A 2 -44.70 20.27 8.37
CA TYR A 2 -44.14 19.70 7.14
C TYR A 2 -43.51 18.35 7.46
N LEU A 3 -43.71 17.36 6.61
CA LEU A 3 -43.18 16.02 6.80
C LEU A 3 -42.26 15.69 5.64
N TYR A 4 -41.02 15.30 5.94
CA TYR A 4 -39.97 14.99 4.97
C TYR A 4 -39.27 13.70 5.37
N PHE A 5 -39.26 12.70 4.48
CA PHE A 5 -38.58 11.43 4.71
C PHE A 5 -38.34 10.67 3.38
N ASP A 6 -37.31 9.82 3.38
CA ASP A 6 -36.99 8.93 2.27
C ASP A 6 -37.54 7.53 2.54
N THR A 7 -38.05 6.87 1.49
CA THR A 7 -38.64 5.53 1.56
C THR A 7 -38.61 4.86 0.19
N TYR A 8 -38.88 3.55 0.12
CA TYR A 8 -39.11 2.86 -1.14
C TYR A 8 -40.59 2.84 -1.52
N ARG A 9 -40.89 2.92 -2.82
CA ARG A 9 -42.22 2.74 -3.41
C ARG A 9 -42.17 1.80 -4.59
N LYS A 10 -43.26 1.07 -4.80
CA LYS A 10 -43.40 0.09 -5.87
C LYS A 10 -44.03 0.75 -7.10
N ARG A 11 -43.38 0.65 -8.27
CA ARG A 11 -43.96 1.03 -9.56
C ARG A 11 -45.04 0.03 -9.97
N LYS A 12 -45.83 0.37 -11.00
CA LYS A 12 -46.89 -0.52 -11.54
C LYS A 12 -46.34 -1.86 -12.06
N ASP A 13 -45.12 -1.86 -12.59
CA ASP A 13 -44.41 -3.06 -13.06
C ASP A 13 -43.84 -3.93 -11.92
N GLY A 14 -43.96 -3.46 -10.68
CA GLY A 14 -43.50 -4.16 -9.49
C GLY A 14 -42.09 -3.81 -9.00
N THR A 15 -41.34 -2.99 -9.74
CA THR A 15 -40.00 -2.54 -9.34
C THR A 15 -40.06 -1.57 -8.15
N LEU A 16 -39.10 -1.68 -7.23
CA LEU A 16 -38.96 -0.73 -6.12
C LEU A 16 -38.06 0.43 -6.52
N ILE A 17 -38.51 1.66 -6.24
CA ILE A 17 -37.72 2.88 -6.40
C ILE A 17 -37.61 3.63 -5.08
N PRO A 18 -36.44 4.19 -4.75
CA PRO A 18 -36.32 5.12 -3.64
C PRO A 18 -36.99 6.44 -4.05
N VAL A 19 -37.79 6.98 -3.13
CA VAL A 19 -38.46 8.27 -3.29
C VAL A 19 -38.28 9.12 -2.04
N SER A 20 -38.13 10.42 -2.25
CA SER A 20 -38.22 11.42 -1.19
C SER A 20 -39.65 11.97 -1.16
N ILE A 21 -40.30 11.89 0.00
CA ILE A 21 -41.68 12.34 0.20
C ILE A 21 -41.68 13.66 0.96
N SER A 22 -42.36 14.66 0.41
CA SER A 22 -42.62 15.93 1.07
C SER A 22 -44.14 16.12 1.20
N ALA A 23 -44.63 16.34 2.42
CA ALA A 23 -46.04 16.59 2.68
C ALA A 23 -46.26 17.91 3.44
N ALA A 24 -47.25 18.68 3.00
CA ALA A 24 -47.67 19.93 3.64
C ALA A 24 -49.20 19.93 3.86
N PRO A 25 -49.69 20.41 5.01
CA PRO A 25 -51.13 20.52 5.25
C PRO A 25 -51.74 21.63 4.39
N ILE A 26 -52.92 21.38 3.85
CA ILE A 26 -53.79 22.37 3.22
C ILE A 26 -54.86 22.74 4.26
N VAL A 27 -54.83 24.00 4.71
CA VAL A 27 -55.76 24.54 5.70
C VAL A 27 -56.77 25.44 4.99
N ALA A 28 -58.06 25.21 5.22
CA ALA A 28 -59.15 26.03 4.69
C ALA A 28 -60.07 26.42 5.86
N SER A 29 -60.42 27.71 5.95
CA SER A 29 -61.28 28.26 7.02
C SER A 29 -60.80 27.95 8.45
N GLY A 30 -59.49 27.82 8.66
CA GLY A 30 -58.90 27.51 9.97
C GLY A 30 -58.86 26.03 10.34
N GLU A 31 -59.41 25.15 9.50
CA GLU A 31 -59.42 23.70 9.71
C GLU A 31 -58.54 22.97 8.68
N LEU A 32 -57.96 21.84 9.10
CA LEU A 32 -57.16 20.97 8.23
C LEU A 32 -58.09 20.30 7.21
N SER A 33 -57.96 20.68 5.95
CA SER A 33 -58.79 20.14 4.86
C SER A 33 -58.14 18.92 4.19
N ASN A 34 -56.84 18.99 3.88
CA ASN A 34 -56.14 17.91 3.18
C ASN A 34 -54.62 17.99 3.37
N TYR A 35 -53.87 17.08 2.74
CA TYR A 35 -52.42 17.16 2.60
C TYR A 35 -52.01 17.22 1.13
N PHE A 36 -51.17 18.19 0.79
CA PHE A 36 -50.41 18.16 -0.46
C PHE A 36 -49.20 17.24 -0.26
N VAL A 37 -49.07 16.20 -1.08
CA VAL A 37 -47.96 15.23 -1.01
C VAL A 37 -47.25 15.16 -2.35
N MET A 38 -45.94 15.37 -2.34
CA MET A 38 -45.07 15.27 -3.50
C MET A 38 -44.11 14.10 -3.34
N TYR A 39 -43.93 13.34 -4.42
CA TYR A 39 -42.98 12.23 -4.51
C TYR A 39 -41.89 12.60 -5.51
N LYS A 40 -40.64 12.57 -5.07
CA LYS A 40 -39.48 12.76 -5.93
C LYS A 40 -38.73 11.44 -6.07
N ASP A 41 -38.59 10.92 -7.30
CA ASP A 41 -37.71 9.79 -7.57
C ASP A 41 -36.25 10.21 -7.32
N ILE A 42 -35.59 9.55 -6.37
CA ILE A 42 -34.21 9.84 -5.97
C ILE A 42 -33.23 8.73 -6.40
N THR A 43 -33.62 7.87 -7.34
CA THR A 43 -32.77 6.75 -7.82
C THR A 43 -31.41 7.25 -8.30
N LYS A 44 -31.39 8.29 -9.15
CA LYS A 44 -30.14 8.88 -9.65
C LYS A 44 -29.28 9.49 -8.54
N GLN A 45 -29.92 10.08 -7.54
CA GLN A 45 -29.23 10.71 -6.41
C GLN A 45 -28.60 9.64 -5.52
N LYS A 46 -29.36 8.60 -5.14
CA LYS A 46 -28.85 7.47 -4.35
C LYS A 46 -27.69 6.76 -5.05
N TYR A 47 -27.82 6.52 -6.36
CA TYR A 47 -26.74 5.94 -7.15
C TYR A 47 -25.47 6.81 -7.15
N ALA A 48 -25.60 8.14 -7.27
CA ALA A 48 -24.46 9.05 -7.17
C ALA A 48 -23.86 9.09 -5.75
N GLU A 49 -24.70 9.02 -4.70
CA GLU A 49 -24.25 8.89 -3.31
C GLU A 49 -23.42 7.61 -3.11
N ASP A 50 -23.88 6.47 -3.63
CA ASP A 50 -23.18 5.19 -3.55
C ASP A 50 -21.82 5.22 -4.25
N ILE A 51 -21.76 5.81 -5.46
CA ILE A 51 -20.50 6.03 -6.19
C ILE A 51 -19.54 6.88 -5.37
N ASN A 52 -20.00 8.03 -4.87
CA ASN A 52 -19.16 8.93 -4.08
C ASN A 52 -18.66 8.27 -2.81
N LEU A 53 -19.50 7.45 -2.16
CA LEU A 53 -19.13 6.71 -0.97
C LEU A 53 -18.05 5.65 -1.28
N ALA A 54 -18.16 4.94 -2.41
CA ALA A 54 -17.13 4.00 -2.83
C ALA A 54 -15.80 4.71 -3.15
N LEU A 55 -15.83 5.82 -3.90
CA LEU A 55 -14.61 6.60 -4.20
C LEU A 55 -13.95 7.13 -2.91
N TYR A 56 -14.77 7.63 -1.97
CA TYR A 56 -14.29 8.06 -0.65
C TYR A 56 -13.64 6.91 0.14
N ASN A 57 -14.29 5.75 0.18
CA ASN A 57 -13.77 4.58 0.88
C ASN A 57 -12.48 4.06 0.25
N ILE A 58 -12.36 4.07 -1.08
CA ILE A 58 -11.13 3.72 -1.79
C ILE A 58 -10.01 4.69 -1.43
N SER A 59 -10.27 6.00 -1.45
CA SER A 59 -9.29 7.02 -1.08
C SER A 59 -8.82 6.87 0.37
N LYS A 60 -9.75 6.58 1.29
CA LYS A 60 -9.45 6.36 2.72
C LYS A 60 -8.71 5.04 2.98
N ALA A 61 -8.98 4.00 2.19
CA ALA A 61 -8.33 2.70 2.33
C ALA A 61 -6.81 2.82 2.27
N VAL A 62 -6.30 3.70 1.41
CA VAL A 62 -4.87 3.97 1.24
C VAL A 62 -4.15 4.24 2.57
N GLN A 63 -4.73 5.08 3.43
CA GLN A 63 -4.12 5.48 4.72
C GLN A 63 -4.28 4.44 5.82
N SER A 64 -5.20 3.48 5.66
CA SER A 64 -5.57 2.54 6.72
C SER A 64 -5.08 1.12 6.45
N THR A 65 -4.68 0.80 5.23
CA THR A 65 -4.15 -0.52 4.86
C THR A 65 -2.63 -0.55 4.96
N ALA A 66 -2.08 -1.63 5.53
CA ALA A 66 -0.65 -1.80 5.70
C ALA A 66 0.05 -2.23 4.40
N SER A 67 -0.64 -2.94 3.51
CA SER A 67 -0.05 -3.49 2.27
C SER A 67 -0.95 -3.33 1.04
N LEU A 68 -0.35 -3.40 -0.16
CA LEU A 68 -1.11 -3.47 -1.42
C LEU A 68 -2.18 -4.57 -1.44
N LYS A 69 -1.93 -5.72 -0.82
CA LYS A 69 -2.89 -6.83 -0.77
C LYS A 69 -4.18 -6.44 -0.03
N GLU A 70 -4.04 -5.80 1.13
CA GLU A 70 -5.19 -5.29 1.91
C GLU A 70 -5.92 -4.17 1.18
N LEU A 71 -5.16 -3.30 0.47
CA LEU A 71 -5.74 -2.26 -0.36
C LEU A 71 -6.65 -2.85 -1.44
N PHE A 72 -6.20 -3.87 -2.18
CA PHE A 72 -7.02 -4.52 -3.20
C PHE A 72 -8.30 -5.13 -2.63
N GLN A 73 -8.23 -5.77 -1.46
CA GLN A 73 -9.41 -6.30 -0.77
C GLN A 73 -10.40 -5.20 -0.36
N SER A 74 -9.89 -4.05 0.11
CA SER A 74 -10.74 -2.90 0.46
C SER A 74 -11.41 -2.27 -0.76
N ILE A 75 -10.66 -2.17 -1.87
CA ILE A 75 -11.17 -1.69 -3.15
C ILE A 75 -12.27 -2.62 -3.66
N HIS A 76 -12.02 -3.92 -3.69
CA HIS A 76 -13.01 -4.92 -4.11
C HIS A 76 -14.31 -4.76 -3.31
N ARG A 77 -14.26 -4.77 -1.98
CA ARG A 77 -15.45 -4.58 -1.12
C ARG A 77 -16.19 -3.27 -1.39
N SER A 78 -15.47 -2.20 -1.70
CA SER A 78 -16.08 -0.89 -2.00
C SER A 78 -16.85 -0.92 -3.32
N ILE A 79 -16.31 -1.63 -4.32
CA ILE A 79 -16.90 -1.77 -5.65
C ILE A 79 -18.06 -2.77 -5.65
N SER A 80 -17.99 -3.83 -4.83
CA SER A 80 -19.04 -4.87 -4.72
C SER A 80 -20.42 -4.33 -4.33
N ASN A 81 -20.49 -3.14 -3.71
CA ASN A 81 -21.76 -2.51 -3.36
C ASN A 81 -22.47 -1.86 -4.55
N ILE A 82 -21.77 -1.65 -5.67
CA ILE A 82 -22.27 -0.90 -6.83
C ILE A 82 -22.45 -1.81 -8.05
N ILE A 83 -21.54 -2.77 -8.24
CA ILE A 83 -21.51 -3.64 -9.41
C ILE A 83 -21.15 -5.07 -9.01
N ASP A 84 -21.66 -6.03 -9.78
CA ASP A 84 -21.31 -7.44 -9.59
C ASP A 84 -19.81 -7.65 -9.79
N THR A 85 -19.16 -8.12 -8.73
CA THR A 85 -17.72 -8.36 -8.63
C THR A 85 -17.39 -9.81 -8.31
N THR A 86 -18.36 -10.71 -8.53
CA THR A 86 -18.20 -12.15 -8.30
C THR A 86 -16.94 -12.70 -8.98
N ASN A 87 -16.64 -12.22 -10.18
CA ASN A 87 -15.34 -12.40 -10.81
C ASN A 87 -14.68 -11.03 -11.00
N PHE A 88 -13.62 -10.76 -10.25
CA PHE A 88 -12.92 -9.47 -10.22
C PHE A 88 -11.41 -9.64 -10.18
N ARG A 89 -10.70 -8.84 -10.96
CA ARG A 89 -9.25 -8.93 -11.10
C ARG A 89 -8.59 -7.56 -11.19
N ILE A 90 -7.41 -7.45 -10.60
CA ILE A 90 -6.46 -6.36 -10.82
C ILE A 90 -5.18 -6.97 -11.40
N ALA A 91 -4.77 -6.47 -12.56
CA ALA A 91 -3.50 -6.82 -13.19
C ALA A 91 -2.60 -5.59 -13.24
N LEU A 92 -1.33 -5.72 -12.85
CA LEU A 92 -0.38 -4.61 -12.81
C LEU A 92 0.78 -4.84 -13.76
N VAL A 93 1.20 -3.75 -14.40
CA VAL A 93 2.40 -3.72 -15.23
C VAL A 93 3.62 -3.64 -14.32
N ASP A 94 4.54 -4.57 -14.52
CA ASP A 94 5.91 -4.49 -14.02
C ASP A 94 6.81 -4.10 -15.20
N LYS A 95 7.28 -2.84 -15.17
CA LYS A 95 8.10 -2.27 -16.24
C LYS A 95 9.52 -2.82 -16.27
N GLU A 96 10.09 -3.14 -15.12
CA GLU A 96 11.48 -3.61 -15.03
C GLU A 96 11.62 -4.98 -15.68
N ARG A 97 10.63 -5.85 -15.42
CA ARG A 97 10.59 -7.21 -15.95
C ARG A 97 9.82 -7.30 -17.27
N ASN A 98 9.16 -6.21 -17.67
CA ASN A 98 8.27 -6.15 -18.83
C ASN A 98 7.21 -7.27 -18.80
N ILE A 99 6.60 -7.49 -17.62
CA ILE A 99 5.56 -8.50 -17.39
C ILE A 99 4.27 -7.85 -16.90
N LEU A 100 3.15 -8.54 -17.14
CA LEU A 100 1.87 -8.25 -16.52
C LEU A 100 1.63 -9.29 -15.44
N THR A 101 1.50 -8.82 -14.20
CA THR A 101 1.25 -9.64 -13.01
C THR A 101 -0.20 -9.52 -12.59
N VAL A 102 -0.74 -10.55 -11.94
CA VAL A 102 -2.11 -10.55 -11.41
C VAL A 102 -2.05 -10.61 -9.88
N PRO A 103 -1.77 -9.50 -9.19
CA PRO A 103 -1.61 -9.50 -7.73
C PRO A 103 -2.92 -9.71 -6.97
N TYR A 104 -4.07 -9.55 -7.63
CA TYR A 104 -5.37 -9.77 -7.01
C TYR A 104 -6.37 -10.35 -8.00
N CYS A 105 -6.98 -11.48 -7.64
CA CYS A 105 -8.00 -12.17 -8.43
C CYS A 105 -8.99 -12.88 -7.50
N VAL A 106 -10.28 -12.71 -7.79
CA VAL A 106 -11.38 -13.51 -7.28
C VAL A 106 -12.14 -14.01 -8.50
N ASP A 107 -12.31 -15.32 -8.62
CA ASP A 107 -12.90 -15.95 -9.80
C ASP A 107 -13.57 -17.28 -9.40
N GLU A 108 -14.70 -17.58 -10.02
CA GLU A 108 -15.52 -18.78 -9.75
C GLU A 108 -15.00 -20.04 -10.42
N LYS A 109 -14.26 -19.92 -11.54
CA LYS A 109 -13.91 -21.06 -12.41
C LYS A 109 -12.42 -21.31 -12.50
N ASP A 110 -11.61 -20.26 -12.51
CA ASP A 110 -10.22 -20.35 -12.93
C ASP A 110 -9.28 -19.79 -11.84
N ASP A 111 -8.17 -20.48 -11.56
CA ASP A 111 -7.08 -19.97 -10.72
C ASP A 111 -5.98 -19.38 -11.62
N TYR A 112 -5.73 -18.08 -11.48
CA TYR A 112 -4.82 -17.33 -12.35
C TYR A 112 -3.46 -17.05 -11.72
N LYS A 113 -3.06 -17.82 -10.70
CA LYS A 113 -1.71 -17.73 -10.12
C LYS A 113 -0.64 -17.86 -11.22
N ASP A 114 0.41 -17.05 -11.08
CA ASP A 114 1.62 -17.08 -11.91
C ASP A 114 1.44 -16.82 -13.41
N LEU A 115 0.28 -16.31 -13.86
CA LEU A 115 0.10 -15.91 -15.25
C LEU A 115 0.97 -14.69 -15.59
N GLN A 116 1.90 -14.89 -16.52
CA GLN A 116 2.61 -13.80 -17.19
C GLN A 116 1.88 -13.43 -18.47
N LEU A 117 1.25 -12.25 -18.50
CA LEU A 117 0.37 -11.85 -19.60
C LEU A 117 1.06 -10.98 -20.68
N PHE A 118 2.37 -10.72 -20.60
CA PHE A 118 3.05 -9.93 -21.62
C PHE A 118 3.41 -10.80 -22.85
N GLY A 119 3.05 -10.35 -24.05
CA GLY A 119 3.14 -11.17 -25.27
C GLY A 119 2.09 -12.28 -25.35
N SER A 120 1.11 -12.28 -24.45
CA SER A 120 0.09 -13.32 -24.32
C SER A 120 -1.01 -13.24 -25.36
N LYS A 121 -1.20 -12.07 -26.01
CA LYS A 121 -2.39 -11.69 -26.79
C LYS A 121 -3.70 -11.79 -25.99
N SER A 122 -3.64 -11.63 -24.67
CA SER A 122 -4.85 -11.63 -23.82
C SER A 122 -5.68 -10.36 -24.00
N ALA A 123 -6.95 -10.42 -23.58
CA ALA A 123 -7.82 -9.24 -23.50
C ALA A 123 -7.21 -8.13 -22.63
N VAL A 124 -6.57 -8.51 -21.51
CA VAL A 124 -5.87 -7.60 -20.61
C VAL A 124 -4.72 -6.88 -21.31
N GLU A 125 -3.87 -7.62 -22.03
CA GLU A 125 -2.76 -7.01 -22.78
C GLU A 125 -3.26 -6.07 -23.88
N LYS A 126 -4.37 -6.43 -24.55
CA LYS A 126 -5.00 -5.57 -25.55
C LYS A 126 -5.43 -4.22 -24.97
N ILE A 127 -6.00 -4.21 -23.76
CA ILE A 127 -6.33 -2.96 -23.05
C ILE A 127 -5.07 -2.13 -22.78
N VAL A 128 -4.02 -2.74 -22.23
CA VAL A 128 -2.78 -2.04 -21.90
C VAL A 128 -2.13 -1.43 -23.14
N LYS A 129 -2.08 -2.17 -24.25
CA LYS A 129 -1.49 -1.70 -25.52
C LYS A 129 -2.33 -0.63 -26.21
N SER A 130 -3.66 -0.76 -26.20
CA SER A 130 -4.55 0.20 -26.85
C SER A 130 -4.79 1.46 -26.01
N GLY A 131 -4.60 1.37 -24.69
CA GLY A 131 -4.95 2.43 -23.75
C GLY A 131 -6.46 2.70 -23.68
N LYS A 132 -7.28 1.73 -24.09
CA LYS A 132 -8.75 1.84 -24.12
C LYS A 132 -9.39 0.74 -23.30
N SER A 133 -10.38 1.11 -22.49
CA SER A 133 -11.29 0.18 -21.83
C SER A 133 -12.10 -0.60 -22.87
N LEU A 134 -12.49 -1.83 -22.54
CA LEU A 134 -13.21 -2.72 -23.44
C LEU A 134 -14.33 -3.45 -22.70
N LEU A 135 -15.51 -3.47 -23.32
CA LEU A 135 -16.60 -4.39 -23.02
C LEU A 135 -16.67 -5.38 -24.18
N MET A 136 -16.57 -6.68 -23.90
CA MET A 136 -16.58 -7.73 -24.92
C MET A 136 -17.54 -8.84 -24.55
N LYS A 137 -18.43 -9.17 -25.48
CA LYS A 137 -19.36 -10.30 -25.38
C LYS A 137 -18.69 -11.58 -25.93
N LYS A 138 -19.23 -12.74 -25.57
CA LYS A 138 -18.70 -14.06 -25.97
C LYS A 138 -18.44 -14.23 -27.47
N ASN A 139 -19.36 -13.76 -28.30
CA ASN A 139 -19.25 -13.81 -29.76
C ASN A 139 -18.03 -13.02 -30.27
N GLU A 140 -17.72 -11.88 -29.67
CA GLU A 140 -16.55 -11.06 -30.01
C GLU A 140 -15.24 -11.73 -29.58
N PHE A 141 -15.22 -12.38 -28.41
CA PHE A 141 -14.09 -13.22 -28.00
C PHE A 141 -13.85 -14.33 -29.01
N MET A 142 -14.88 -15.11 -29.33
CA MET A 142 -14.79 -16.23 -30.27
C MET A 142 -14.27 -15.78 -31.64
N LYS A 143 -14.77 -14.66 -32.15
CA LYS A 143 -14.30 -14.07 -33.41
C LYS A 143 -12.80 -13.74 -33.35
N GLN A 144 -12.35 -12.99 -32.34
CA GLN A 144 -10.95 -12.58 -32.24
C GLN A 144 -9.99 -13.75 -31.98
N ILE A 145 -10.46 -14.78 -31.28
CA ILE A 145 -9.72 -16.04 -31.10
C ILE A 145 -9.55 -16.74 -32.44
N SER A 146 -10.61 -16.85 -33.24
CA SER A 146 -10.56 -17.48 -34.56
C SER A 146 -9.65 -16.73 -35.55
N GLU A 147 -9.57 -15.40 -35.42
CA GLU A 147 -8.69 -14.54 -36.21
C GLU A 147 -7.23 -14.53 -35.70
N GLY A 148 -6.93 -15.20 -34.57
CA GLY A 148 -5.59 -15.25 -33.97
C GLY A 148 -5.11 -13.91 -33.38
N THR A 149 -6.02 -12.94 -33.23
CA THR A 149 -5.75 -11.61 -32.66
C THR A 149 -5.88 -11.59 -31.14
N LEU A 150 -6.56 -12.59 -30.56
CA LEU A 150 -6.71 -12.77 -29.13
C LEU A 150 -6.47 -14.22 -28.73
N LYS A 151 -5.85 -14.45 -27.58
CA LYS A 151 -5.73 -15.76 -26.95
C LYS A 151 -6.47 -15.76 -25.62
N LEU A 152 -7.35 -16.73 -25.45
CA LEU A 152 -8.09 -16.93 -24.21
C LEU A 152 -7.19 -17.62 -23.18
N TYR A 153 -7.26 -17.13 -21.95
CA TYR A 153 -6.63 -17.76 -20.79
C TYR A 153 -7.71 -18.00 -19.74
N GLY A 154 -7.91 -19.26 -19.37
CA GLY A 154 -9.05 -19.69 -18.56
C GLY A 154 -10.31 -19.94 -19.38
N SER A 155 -11.44 -19.93 -18.70
CA SER A 155 -12.76 -20.19 -19.23
C SER A 155 -13.30 -19.02 -20.05
N LEU A 156 -14.07 -19.32 -21.10
CA LEU A 156 -14.69 -18.30 -21.95
C LEU A 156 -15.88 -17.64 -21.22
N PRO A 157 -15.85 -16.32 -20.96
CA PRO A 157 -16.97 -15.63 -20.33
C PRO A 157 -18.13 -15.37 -21.32
N GLU A 158 -19.34 -15.18 -20.79
CA GLU A 158 -20.48 -14.67 -21.55
C GLU A 158 -20.31 -13.18 -21.84
N VAL A 159 -19.77 -12.43 -20.88
CA VAL A 159 -19.38 -11.02 -21.02
C VAL A 159 -18.18 -10.70 -20.11
N TRP A 160 -17.28 -9.86 -20.61
CA TRP A 160 -16.10 -9.37 -19.92
C TRP A 160 -16.01 -7.85 -20.04
N LEU A 161 -15.69 -7.18 -18.96
CA LEU A 161 -15.45 -5.74 -18.90
C LEU A 161 -14.07 -5.50 -18.32
N GLY A 162 -13.20 -4.80 -19.04
CA GLY A 162 -11.91 -4.37 -18.53
C GLY A 162 -11.73 -2.86 -18.70
N VAL A 163 -11.14 -2.23 -17.68
CA VAL A 163 -10.78 -0.82 -17.67
C VAL A 163 -9.29 -0.65 -17.37
N ILE A 164 -8.71 0.45 -17.88
CA ILE A 164 -7.32 0.81 -17.58
C ILE A 164 -7.19 1.34 -16.15
N LEU A 165 -6.06 1.05 -15.51
CA LEU A 165 -5.58 1.77 -14.34
C LEU A 165 -4.54 2.77 -14.80
N LYS A 166 -4.92 4.05 -14.89
CA LYS A 166 -4.06 5.13 -15.34
C LYS A 166 -3.77 6.09 -14.18
N ALA A 167 -2.49 6.26 -13.86
CA ALA A 167 -2.05 7.24 -12.88
C ALA A 167 -1.17 8.29 -13.60
N LYS A 168 -1.53 9.57 -13.47
CA LYS A 168 -0.95 10.68 -14.25
C LYS A 168 -1.05 10.39 -15.76
N ASN A 169 0.06 10.13 -16.44
CA ASN A 169 0.08 9.82 -17.87
C ASN A 169 0.55 8.40 -18.18
N GLU A 170 0.52 7.51 -17.19
CA GLU A 170 1.02 6.15 -17.29
C GLU A 170 -0.06 5.11 -16.98
N ILE A 171 -0.15 4.08 -17.81
CA ILE A 171 -0.96 2.90 -17.54
C ILE A 171 -0.17 1.99 -16.61
N ILE A 172 -0.60 1.91 -15.36
CA ILE A 172 0.04 1.08 -14.33
C ILE A 172 -0.56 -0.34 -14.28
N GLY A 173 -1.67 -0.58 -14.97
CA GLY A 173 -2.37 -1.86 -14.96
C GLY A 173 -3.76 -1.81 -15.57
N THR A 174 -4.55 -2.82 -15.24
CA THR A 174 -5.96 -2.94 -15.59
C THR A 174 -6.75 -3.50 -14.41
N MET A 175 -8.06 -3.25 -14.45
CA MET A 175 -9.03 -3.86 -13.57
C MET A 175 -10.15 -4.45 -14.44
N SER A 176 -10.61 -5.66 -14.13
CA SER A 176 -11.61 -6.32 -14.95
C SER A 176 -12.65 -7.11 -14.16
N LEU A 177 -13.83 -7.22 -14.77
CA LEU A 177 -14.99 -7.98 -14.33
C LEU A 177 -15.39 -8.98 -15.40
N GLN A 178 -16.00 -10.09 -15.00
CA GLN A 178 -16.59 -11.03 -15.95
C GLN A 178 -17.77 -11.79 -15.38
N SER A 179 -18.62 -12.28 -16.28
CA SER A 179 -19.75 -13.14 -15.97
C SER A 179 -19.72 -14.35 -16.90
N TYR A 180 -19.85 -15.53 -16.31
CA TYR A 180 -19.88 -16.80 -17.03
C TYR A 180 -21.29 -17.31 -17.35
N SER A 181 -22.33 -16.64 -16.83
CA SER A 181 -23.71 -17.13 -16.86
C SER A 181 -24.69 -16.11 -17.43
N ASN A 182 -24.45 -14.82 -17.20
CA ASN A 182 -25.31 -13.74 -17.65
C ASN A 182 -24.59 -12.90 -18.72
N PRO A 183 -24.98 -12.97 -20.01
CA PRO A 183 -24.38 -12.15 -21.07
C PRO A 183 -24.69 -10.65 -20.90
N GLU A 184 -25.77 -10.28 -20.21
CA GLU A 184 -26.19 -8.89 -19.98
C GLU A 184 -25.76 -8.37 -18.60
N ALA A 185 -24.77 -9.01 -17.96
CA ALA A 185 -24.27 -8.60 -16.65
C ALA A 185 -23.67 -7.18 -16.65
N PHE A 186 -23.07 -6.77 -17.76
CA PHE A 186 -22.39 -5.47 -17.90
C PHE A 186 -22.78 -4.76 -19.19
N SER A 187 -22.85 -3.44 -19.10
CA SER A 187 -23.25 -2.51 -20.15
C SER A 187 -22.26 -1.35 -20.28
N GLU A 188 -22.44 -0.49 -21.28
CA GLU A 188 -21.65 0.73 -21.47
C GLU A 188 -21.74 1.72 -20.30
N LYS A 189 -22.82 1.68 -19.51
CA LYS A 189 -22.93 2.49 -18.29
C LYS A 189 -21.94 2.01 -17.22
N ASP A 190 -21.74 0.70 -17.15
CA ASP A 190 -20.84 0.06 -16.21
C ASP A 190 -19.39 0.30 -16.59
N VAL A 191 -19.07 0.38 -17.89
CA VAL A 191 -17.75 0.80 -18.37
C VAL A 191 -17.41 2.19 -17.83
N LYS A 192 -18.29 3.17 -18.01
CA LYS A 192 -18.07 4.55 -17.54
C LYS A 192 -17.94 4.65 -16.02
N LEU A 193 -18.74 3.87 -15.29
CA LEU A 193 -18.63 3.76 -13.84
C LEU A 193 -17.25 3.22 -13.45
N MET A 194 -16.85 2.10 -14.05
CA MET A 194 -15.60 1.44 -13.75
C MET A 194 -14.39 2.30 -14.12
N GLU A 195 -14.47 3.10 -15.19
CA GLU A 195 -13.44 4.09 -15.55
C GLU A 195 -13.27 5.17 -14.48
N LEU A 196 -14.38 5.73 -13.96
CA LEU A 196 -14.31 6.71 -12.86
C LEU A 196 -13.66 6.11 -11.61
N ILE A 197 -14.03 4.87 -11.28
CA ILE A 197 -13.45 4.16 -10.14
C ILE A 197 -11.98 3.82 -10.41
N SER A 198 -11.62 3.42 -11.63
CA SER A 198 -10.28 3.00 -11.98
C SER A 198 -9.25 4.12 -11.85
N GLU A 199 -9.65 5.37 -12.06
CA GLU A 199 -8.81 6.55 -11.80
C GLU A 199 -8.42 6.64 -10.31
N GLN A 200 -9.39 6.50 -9.39
CA GLN A 200 -9.10 6.54 -7.95
C GLN A 200 -8.31 5.33 -7.49
N VAL A 201 -8.62 4.14 -8.01
CA VAL A 201 -7.86 2.91 -7.75
C VAL A 201 -6.42 3.06 -8.22
N ALA A 202 -6.19 3.63 -9.40
CA ALA A 202 -4.84 3.81 -9.92
C ALA A 202 -4.00 4.76 -9.04
N LEU A 203 -4.60 5.87 -8.58
CA LEU A 203 -3.97 6.79 -7.64
C LEU A 203 -3.65 6.11 -6.30
N ALA A 204 -4.59 5.34 -5.77
CA ALA A 204 -4.43 4.60 -4.51
C ALA A 204 -3.26 3.61 -4.59
N ILE A 205 -3.16 2.85 -5.68
CA ILE A 205 -2.07 1.90 -5.91
C ILE A 205 -0.72 2.63 -6.04
N GLN A 206 -0.68 3.73 -6.79
CA GLN A 206 0.52 4.52 -6.95
C GLN A 206 1.01 5.09 -5.60
N TYR A 207 0.08 5.60 -4.78
CA TYR A 207 0.41 6.11 -3.45
C TYR A 207 1.01 5.00 -2.58
N LYS A 208 0.36 3.84 -2.51
CA LYS A 208 0.82 2.74 -1.65
C LYS A 208 2.18 2.20 -2.08
N ARG A 209 2.44 2.10 -3.39
CA ARG A 209 3.77 1.75 -3.94
C ARG A 209 4.84 2.76 -3.54
N ALA A 210 4.54 4.06 -3.65
CA ALA A 210 5.48 5.12 -3.28
C ALA A 210 5.76 5.16 -1.78
N GLU A 211 4.75 4.84 -0.95
CA GLU A 211 4.91 4.70 0.50
C GLU A 211 5.82 3.52 0.85
N GLU A 212 5.56 2.33 0.29
CA GLU A 212 6.38 1.13 0.50
C GLU A 212 7.84 1.35 0.05
N GLU A 213 8.05 2.02 -1.09
CA GLU A 213 9.39 2.37 -1.58
C GLU A 213 10.11 3.35 -0.64
N LYS A 214 9.40 4.37 -0.15
CA LYS A 214 9.94 5.33 0.81
C LYS A 214 10.35 4.66 2.12
N GLU A 215 9.52 3.78 2.67
CA GLU A 215 9.84 3.03 3.89
C GLU A 215 11.09 2.17 3.72
N LYS A 216 11.21 1.49 2.57
CA LYS A 216 12.40 0.70 2.23
C LYS A 216 13.66 1.58 2.17
N LEU A 217 13.59 2.74 1.52
CA LEU A 217 14.73 3.67 1.45
C LEU A 217 15.14 4.21 2.83
N ILE A 218 14.17 4.44 3.72
CA ILE A 218 14.45 4.85 5.11
C ILE A 218 15.21 3.75 5.85
N ASP A 219 14.77 2.50 5.73
CA ASP A 219 15.45 1.34 6.35
C ASP A 219 16.87 1.15 5.79
N ASP A 220 17.03 1.24 4.46
CA ASP A 220 18.34 1.14 3.80
C ASP A 220 19.29 2.27 4.25
N LEU A 221 18.78 3.51 4.39
CA LEU A 221 19.56 4.64 4.89
C LEU A 221 19.97 4.45 6.35
N GLN A 222 19.07 3.95 7.20
CA GLN A 222 19.38 3.66 8.61
C GLN A 222 20.48 2.61 8.74
N LYS A 223 20.43 1.54 7.93
CA LYS A 223 21.48 0.51 7.87
C LYS A 223 22.81 1.10 7.43
N ALA A 224 22.83 1.92 6.37
CA ALA A 224 24.04 2.59 5.91
C ALA A 224 24.65 3.51 6.98
N LEU A 225 23.82 4.28 7.70
CA LEU A 225 24.26 5.14 8.81
C LEU A 225 24.85 4.33 9.97
N TYR A 226 24.26 3.17 10.28
CA TYR A 226 24.78 2.26 11.29
C TYR A 226 26.17 1.73 10.90
N ASP A 227 26.38 1.35 9.64
CA ASP A 227 27.67 0.85 9.16
C ASP A 227 28.74 1.93 9.17
N VAL A 228 28.42 3.18 8.79
CA VAL A 228 29.35 4.32 8.92
C VAL A 228 29.77 4.54 10.38
N LYS A 229 28.83 4.49 11.33
CA LYS A 229 29.16 4.59 12.77
C LYS A 229 30.08 3.45 13.24
N ARG A 230 29.88 2.23 12.75
CA ARG A 230 30.75 1.09 13.05
C ARG A 230 32.15 1.26 12.50
N LEU A 231 32.28 1.74 11.27
CA LEU A 231 33.56 1.99 10.61
C LEU A 231 34.35 3.11 11.32
N ASN A 232 33.66 4.17 11.75
CA ASN A 232 34.26 5.24 12.56
C ASN A 232 34.59 4.85 14.01
N GLY A 233 34.10 3.70 14.50
CA GLY A 233 34.39 3.19 15.85
C GLY A 233 35.67 2.36 15.95
N LEU A 234 36.33 2.06 14.82
CA LEU A 234 37.55 1.27 14.79
C LEU A 234 38.78 2.18 14.75
N ILE A 235 39.43 2.33 15.89
CA ILE A 235 40.67 3.10 16.01
C ILE A 235 41.84 2.22 15.53
N PRO A 236 42.56 2.59 14.45
CA PRO A 236 43.70 1.83 13.96
C PRO A 236 44.90 1.98 14.91
N ILE A 237 45.13 0.95 15.72
CA ILE A 237 46.20 0.91 16.72
C ILE A 237 47.35 -0.02 16.29
N CYS A 238 48.60 0.43 16.46
CA CYS A 238 49.78 -0.39 16.15
C CYS A 238 49.87 -1.57 17.14
N ALA A 239 49.92 -2.79 16.62
CA ALA A 239 49.94 -4.00 17.46
C ALA A 239 51.16 -4.04 18.40
N ASN A 240 52.28 -3.46 18.00
CA ASN A 240 53.54 -3.43 18.76
C ASN A 240 53.60 -2.28 19.78
N CYS A 241 53.56 -1.02 19.32
CA CYS A 241 53.80 0.15 20.17
C CYS A 241 52.52 0.87 20.66
N LYS A 242 51.34 0.38 20.28
CA LYS A 242 50.03 0.90 20.68
C LYS A 242 49.72 2.35 20.26
N LYS A 243 50.54 2.98 19.41
CA LYS A 243 50.20 4.26 18.78
C LYS A 243 48.94 4.15 17.92
N ILE A 244 48.17 5.23 17.82
CA ILE A 244 46.98 5.33 16.96
C ILE A 244 47.36 6.06 15.68
N ARG A 245 46.85 5.60 14.54
CA ARG A 245 46.98 6.32 13.28
C ARG A 245 45.84 7.33 13.13
N ASP A 246 46.17 8.60 12.95
CA ASP A 246 45.21 9.67 12.74
C ASP A 246 44.63 9.68 11.32
N ASP A 247 43.67 10.59 11.08
CA ASP A 247 42.98 10.73 9.78
C ASP A 247 43.92 11.23 8.65
N LYS A 248 45.09 11.77 9.01
CA LYS A 248 46.14 12.23 8.09
C LYS A 248 47.20 11.14 7.83
N GLY A 249 47.10 10.00 8.50
CA GLY A 249 48.02 8.86 8.39
C GLY A 249 49.23 8.90 9.31
N TYR A 250 49.35 9.88 10.21
CA TYR A 250 50.43 9.97 11.20
C TYR A 250 50.15 9.10 12.43
N TRP A 251 51.21 8.58 13.04
CA TRP A 251 51.11 7.76 14.25
C TRP A 251 51.36 8.58 15.51
N GLU A 252 50.34 8.68 16.35
CA GLU A 252 50.34 9.47 17.58
C GLU A 252 50.15 8.59 18.82
N GLU A 253 50.51 9.11 19.98
CA GLU A 253 50.24 8.44 21.25
C GLU A 253 48.74 8.44 21.55
N VAL A 254 48.27 7.38 22.22
CA VAL A 254 46.84 7.16 22.47
C VAL A 254 46.22 8.33 23.24
N GLU A 255 46.93 8.80 24.26
CA GLU A 255 46.50 9.89 25.12
C GLU A 255 46.31 11.18 24.32
N LYS A 256 47.31 11.55 23.50
CA LYS A 256 47.22 12.71 22.61
C LYS A 256 46.04 12.60 21.65
N TYR A 257 45.88 11.45 20.99
CA TYR A 257 44.81 11.22 20.02
C TYR A 257 43.41 11.37 20.65
N ILE A 258 43.23 10.87 21.89
CA ILE A 258 41.94 10.92 22.60
C ILE A 258 41.66 12.32 23.16
N SER A 259 42.64 12.99 23.77
CA SER A 259 42.47 14.34 24.32
C SER A 259 42.16 15.40 23.26
N GLU A 260 42.68 15.26 22.03
CA GLU A 260 42.36 16.20 20.94
C GLU A 260 40.95 15.99 20.34
N ARG A 261 40.32 14.83 20.57
CA ARG A 261 39.05 14.43 19.93
C ARG A 261 37.91 14.16 20.91
N SER A 262 38.16 14.28 22.21
CA SER A 262 37.17 14.06 23.27
C SER A 262 37.42 15.00 24.43
N ASP A 263 36.39 15.17 25.27
CA ASP A 263 36.44 16.06 26.43
C ASP A 263 37.05 15.34 27.65
N VAL A 264 38.21 14.68 27.46
CA VAL A 264 38.85 13.80 28.45
C VAL A 264 40.30 14.25 28.71
N ASP A 265 40.59 14.49 30.00
CA ASP A 265 41.93 14.73 30.52
C ASP A 265 42.52 13.47 31.17
N PHE A 266 43.80 13.20 30.92
CA PHE A 266 44.52 12.06 31.50
C PHE A 266 45.32 12.48 32.74
N THR A 267 45.12 11.75 33.84
CA THR A 267 46.00 11.82 35.01
C THR A 267 46.95 10.62 34.99
N HIS A 268 48.23 10.86 35.32
CA HIS A 268 49.25 9.82 35.27
C HIS A 268 49.42 9.19 36.65
N GLY A 269 49.39 7.87 36.69
CA GLY A 269 49.61 7.07 37.90
C GLY A 269 50.21 5.71 37.55
N LEU A 270 50.85 5.07 38.53
CA LEU A 270 51.37 3.72 38.36
C LEU A 270 50.37 2.71 38.94
N CYS A 271 49.94 1.74 38.13
CA CYS A 271 49.16 0.63 38.65
C CYS A 271 50.00 -0.23 39.61
N PRO A 272 49.37 -1.05 40.48
CA PRO A 272 50.08 -1.89 41.45
C PRO A 272 51.16 -2.79 40.82
N ASP A 273 50.90 -3.38 39.65
CA ASP A 273 51.86 -4.28 38.98
C ASP A 273 53.08 -3.52 38.46
N CYS A 274 52.87 -2.38 37.80
CA CYS A 274 53.95 -1.52 37.34
C CYS A 274 54.74 -0.96 38.52
N MET A 275 54.07 -0.56 39.60
CA MET A 275 54.72 -0.08 40.81
C MET A 275 55.54 -1.18 41.49
N LYS A 276 55.04 -2.42 41.59
CA LYS A 276 55.78 -3.56 42.10
C LYS A 276 57.04 -3.86 41.28
N LYS A 277 56.95 -3.71 39.96
CA LYS A 277 58.06 -3.97 39.05
C LYS A 277 59.13 -2.88 39.07
N LEU A 278 58.71 -1.62 39.08
CA LEU A 278 59.62 -0.46 38.95
C LEU A 278 60.12 0.04 40.31
N TYR A 279 59.32 -0.12 41.36
CA TYR A 279 59.61 0.36 42.72
C TYR A 279 59.20 -0.68 43.78
N PRO A 280 59.85 -1.86 43.82
CA PRO A 280 59.48 -2.96 44.72
C PRO A 280 59.43 -2.55 46.21
N ASP A 281 60.42 -1.77 46.66
CA ASP A 281 60.53 -1.35 48.06
C ASP A 281 59.42 -0.37 48.48
N ILE A 282 59.00 0.50 47.56
CA ILE A 282 57.90 1.44 47.77
C ILE A 282 56.57 0.68 47.71
N TYR A 283 56.45 -0.28 46.80
CA TYR A 283 55.29 -1.15 46.70
C TYR A 283 55.05 -1.93 47.99
N GLU A 284 56.07 -2.54 48.60
CA GLU A 284 55.92 -3.24 49.86
C GLU A 284 55.50 -2.33 51.03
N LYS A 285 55.96 -1.07 51.07
CA LYS A 285 55.53 -0.11 52.10
C LYS A 285 54.06 0.29 51.96
N ILE A 286 53.61 0.54 50.73
CA ILE A 286 52.25 1.02 50.44
C ILE A 286 51.23 -0.12 50.44
N TYR A 287 51.58 -1.28 49.86
CA TYR A 287 50.68 -2.41 49.63
C TYR A 287 50.99 -3.63 50.51
N GLY A 288 52.22 -3.78 51.01
CA GLY A 288 52.63 -4.92 51.85
C GLY A 288 52.12 -4.83 53.30
N SER A 289 51.73 -3.66 53.79
CA SER A 289 51.09 -3.51 55.12
C SER A 289 49.60 -3.88 55.13
N LYS A 290 48.92 -3.86 53.98
CA LYS A 290 47.51 -4.28 53.86
C LYS A 290 47.32 -5.81 53.97
N SER A 291 48.31 -6.62 53.61
CA SER A 291 48.18 -8.10 53.73
C SER A 291 48.24 -8.62 55.16
N LYS A 292 48.72 -7.82 56.13
CA LYS A 292 48.73 -8.19 57.55
C LYS A 292 47.39 -7.91 58.26
N ALA A 293 46.55 -7.03 57.74
CA ALA A 293 45.24 -6.73 58.34
C ALA A 293 44.15 -7.75 57.98
N ASP A 294 44.26 -8.42 56.82
CA ASP A 294 43.29 -9.44 56.40
C ASP A 294 43.54 -10.84 57.02
N ASN A 295 44.66 -11.04 57.72
CA ASN A 295 44.98 -12.29 58.42
C ASN A 295 44.58 -12.31 59.91
N ILE A 296 43.84 -11.29 60.40
CA ILE A 296 43.30 -11.26 61.78
C ILE A 296 41.80 -11.63 61.82
N ARG A 297 41.18 -11.93 60.67
CA ARG A 297 39.80 -12.46 60.59
C ARG A 297 39.81 -13.89 60.04
N LYS A 298 40.31 -14.83 60.84
CA LYS A 298 39.95 -16.25 60.76
C LYS A 298 39.65 -16.75 62.16
#